data_AF-A0A392QW71-F1
#
_entry.id   AF-A0A392QW71-F1
#
_cell.length_a   1.000
_cell.length_b   1.000
_cell.length_c   1.000
_cell.angle_alpha   90.00
_cell.angle_beta   90.00
_cell.angle_gamma   90.00
#
_symmetry.space_group_name_H-M   'P 1'
#
loop_
_entity.id
_entity.type
_entity.pdbx_description
1 polymer ?
#
loop_
_entity_poly.entity_id
_entity_poly.type
_entity_poly.pdbx_seq_one_letter_code
_entity_poly.pdbx_strand_id
1 'polypeptide(L)'
;PQAKINKLTSIYGIGSTTSLDKYLGFPILKGRAKISDFHFIIDKMQSRLAFWKNRMLNKPGRLALASSVLTSIPSYYMQIAWLPQIICDSIDQITRNFIWRDFNNKGIHLVGWNKITRPKQYGGLGIRPASEANISLLGKLVWDMV
;
A
#
# COMPACT_ATOMS: atom_id res chain seq x y z
N PRO A 1 6.12 -19.62 31.04
CA PRO A 1 6.52 -18.69 29.95
C PRO A 1 7.31 -17.48 30.46
N GLN A 2 6.72 -16.68 31.37
CA GLN A 2 7.34 -15.46 31.91
C GLN A 2 8.63 -15.73 32.70
N ALA A 3 8.70 -16.82 33.47
CA ALA A 3 9.90 -17.20 34.21
C ALA A 3 11.11 -17.51 33.30
N LYS A 4 10.87 -18.08 32.10
CA LYS A 4 11.93 -18.32 31.12
C LYS A 4 12.42 -17.02 30.50
N ILE A 5 11.50 -16.11 30.18
CA ILE A 5 11.83 -14.78 29.64
C ILE A 5 12.69 -14.02 30.64
N ASN A 6 12.28 -13.95 31.91
CA ASN A 6 13.04 -13.25 32.94
C ASN A 6 14.44 -13.83 33.16
N LYS A 7 14.60 -15.16 33.09
CA LYS A 7 15.90 -15.83 33.15
C LYS A 7 16.80 -15.47 31.97
N LEU A 8 16.24 -15.38 30.76
CA LEU A 8 17.00 -14.96 29.57
C LEU A 8 17.38 -13.47 29.67
N THR A 9 16.45 -12.61 30.08
CA THR A 9 16.71 -11.18 30.31
C THR A 9 17.84 -10.98 31.31
N SER A 10 17.91 -11.76 32.39
CA SER A 10 18.98 -11.64 33.39
C SER A 10 20.34 -12.14 32.91
N ILE A 11 20.38 -13.11 31.99
CA ILE A 11 21.64 -13.63 31.42
C ILE A 11 22.19 -12.69 30.34
N TYR A 12 21.33 -12.24 29.43
CA TYR A 12 21.74 -11.49 28.24
C TYR A 12 21.68 -9.96 28.41
N GLY A 13 20.99 -9.45 29.44
CA GLY A 13 20.78 -8.01 29.64
C GLY A 13 19.86 -7.35 28.62
N ILE A 14 19.19 -8.12 27.75
CA ILE A 14 18.29 -7.63 26.71
C ILE A 14 16.86 -7.61 27.24
N GLY A 15 16.20 -6.45 27.20
CA GLY A 15 14.81 -6.28 27.62
C GLY A 15 13.84 -7.09 26.76
N SER A 16 12.90 -7.78 27.40
CA SER A 16 11.82 -8.49 26.68
C SER A 16 10.86 -7.47 26.06
N THR A 17 10.64 -7.58 24.75
CA THR A 17 9.56 -6.84 24.07
C THR A 17 8.45 -7.78 23.65
N THR A 18 7.20 -7.29 23.74
CA THR A 18 6.06 -8.02 23.21
C THR A 18 5.98 -7.84 21.70
N SER A 19 6.35 -6.67 21.14
CA SER A 19 6.41 -6.34 19.70
C SER A 19 7.75 -5.79 19.25
N LEU A 20 8.15 -6.17 18.03
CA LEU A 20 9.33 -5.63 17.35
C LEU A 20 9.00 -4.36 16.52
N ASP A 21 7.78 -3.83 16.69
CA ASP A 21 7.24 -2.66 16.01
C ASP A 21 7.53 -2.61 14.50
N LYS A 22 8.07 -1.51 14.00
CA LYS A 22 8.34 -1.29 12.58
C LYS A 22 9.84 -1.27 12.31
N TYR A 23 10.27 -2.01 11.30
CA TYR A 23 11.62 -1.95 10.76
C TYR A 23 11.60 -1.33 9.37
N LEU A 24 12.37 -0.25 9.18
CA LEU A 24 12.36 0.54 7.93
C LEU A 24 10.96 0.99 7.47
N GLY A 25 10.03 1.13 8.42
CA GLY A 25 8.64 1.49 8.14
C GLY A 25 7.74 0.31 7.74
N PHE A 26 8.26 -0.92 7.72
CA PHE A 26 7.52 -2.17 7.57
C PHE A 26 7.14 -2.74 8.95
N PRO A 27 5.87 -3.05 9.24
CA PRO A 27 5.49 -3.67 10.50
C PRO A 27 6.02 -5.12 10.55
N ILE A 28 6.77 -5.46 11.60
CA ILE A 28 7.23 -6.84 11.79
C ILE A 28 6.03 -7.68 12.21
N LEU A 29 5.57 -8.52 11.28
CA LEU A 29 4.43 -9.39 11.48
C LEU A 29 4.77 -10.50 12.47
N LYS A 30 3.86 -10.76 13.41
CA LYS A 30 3.97 -11.89 14.33
C LYS A 30 3.05 -13.01 13.88
N GLY A 31 3.64 -14.09 13.39
CA GLY A 31 2.89 -15.23 12.89
C GLY A 31 2.26 -14.97 11.52
N ARG A 32 1.06 -15.50 11.29
CA ARG A 32 0.39 -15.44 9.98
C ARG A 32 -0.15 -14.03 9.73
N ALA A 33 0.16 -13.48 8.55
CA ALA A 33 -0.32 -12.17 8.12
C ALA A 33 -1.85 -12.12 8.06
N LYS A 34 -2.45 -11.11 8.69
CA LYS A 34 -3.89 -10.83 8.67
C LYS A 34 -4.17 -9.60 7.82
N ILE A 35 -5.41 -9.45 7.36
CA ILE A 35 -5.87 -8.26 6.64
C ILE A 35 -5.64 -6.99 7.47
N SER A 36 -5.86 -7.07 8.79
CA SER A 36 -5.60 -6.00 9.76
C SER A 36 -4.19 -5.42 9.65
N ASP A 37 -3.22 -6.28 9.36
CA ASP A 37 -1.81 -5.91 9.41
C ASP A 37 -1.40 -5.06 8.20
N PHE A 38 -2.25 -4.95 7.18
CA PHE A 38 -2.01 -4.16 5.97
C PHE A 38 -2.85 -2.87 5.91
N HIS A 39 -3.79 -2.66 6.85
CA HIS A 39 -4.65 -1.45 6.85
C HIS A 39 -3.84 -0.16 6.97
N PHE A 40 -2.68 -0.20 7.63
CA PHE A 40 -1.79 0.96 7.74
C PHE A 40 -1.35 1.53 6.37
N ILE A 41 -1.34 0.71 5.30
CA ILE A 41 -1.03 1.16 3.93
C ILE A 41 -2.13 2.09 3.45
N ILE A 42 -3.38 1.69 3.65
CA ILE A 42 -4.58 2.47 3.32
C ILE A 42 -4.58 3.78 4.11
N ASP A 43 -4.31 3.73 5.41
CA ASP A 43 -4.26 4.92 6.27
C ASP A 43 -3.19 5.91 5.79
N LYS A 44 -2.02 5.41 5.39
CA LYS A 44 -0.92 6.23 4.86
C LYS A 44 -1.29 6.89 3.54
N MET A 45 -2.00 6.20 2.66
CA MET A 45 -2.54 6.78 1.42
C MET A 45 -3.60 7.85 1.71
N GLN A 46 -4.53 7.57 2.62
CA GLN A 46 -5.58 8.52 3.01
C GLN A 46 -5.00 9.78 3.67
N SER A 47 -3.96 9.65 4.48
CA SER A 47 -3.24 10.79 5.07
C SER A 47 -2.64 11.72 3.99
N ARG A 48 -2.04 11.16 2.93
CA ARG A 48 -1.56 11.96 1.78
C ARG A 48 -2.69 12.65 1.04
N LEU A 49 -3.81 11.94 0.84
CA LEU A 49 -4.99 12.49 0.19
C LEU A 49 -5.63 13.64 0.98
N ALA A 50 -5.69 13.53 2.30
CA ALA A 50 -6.21 14.59 3.16
C ALA A 50 -5.40 15.89 3.00
N PHE A 51 -4.07 15.79 2.87
CA PHE A 51 -3.22 16.95 2.61
C PHE A 51 -3.49 17.58 1.23
N TRP A 52 -3.69 16.78 0.18
CA TRP A 52 -3.98 17.31 -1.15
C TRP A 52 -5.42 17.75 -1.35
N LYS A 53 -6.36 17.28 -0.52
CA LYS A 53 -7.75 17.75 -0.52
C LYS A 53 -7.84 19.28 -0.33
N ASN A 54 -6.88 19.85 0.39
CA ASN A 54 -6.79 21.28 0.65
C ASN A 54 -6.12 22.07 -0.48
N ARG A 55 -5.57 21.40 -1.51
CA ARG A 55 -4.95 22.04 -2.68
C ARG A 55 -5.85 21.80 -3.89
N MET A 56 -6.46 22.84 -4.44
CA MET A 56 -7.36 22.71 -5.60
C MET A 56 -6.57 22.22 -6.83
N LEU A 57 -6.62 20.91 -7.10
CA LEU A 57 -5.89 20.26 -8.19
C LEU A 57 -6.81 19.94 -9.38
N ASN A 58 -6.32 20.21 -10.59
CA ASN A 58 -6.95 19.78 -11.83
C ASN A 58 -6.79 18.25 -12.05
N LYS A 59 -7.57 17.67 -12.97
CA LYS A 59 -7.58 16.21 -13.21
C LYS A 59 -6.22 15.65 -13.64
N PRO A 60 -5.47 16.27 -14.57
CA PRO A 60 -4.13 15.79 -14.93
C PRO A 60 -3.14 15.83 -13.76
N GLY A 61 -3.19 16.86 -12.91
CA GLY A 61 -2.36 16.96 -11.70
C GLY A 61 -2.68 15.87 -10.69
N ARG A 62 -3.96 15.55 -10.49
CA ARG A 62 -4.36 14.39 -9.66
C ARG A 62 -3.86 13.08 -10.23
N LEU A 63 -3.93 12.89 -11.55
CA LEU A 63 -3.40 11.70 -12.20
C LEU A 63 -1.88 11.58 -12.00
N ALA A 64 -1.14 12.69 -12.13
CA ALA A 64 0.30 12.72 -11.91
C ALA A 64 0.65 12.32 -10.47
N LEU A 65 -0.04 12.90 -9.47
CA LEU A 65 0.16 12.56 -8.05
C LEU A 65 -0.25 11.12 -7.72
N ALA A 66 -1.34 10.63 -8.32
CA ALA A 66 -1.75 9.24 -8.17
C ALA A 66 -0.63 8.31 -8.67
N SER A 67 -0.09 8.60 -9.85
CA SER A 67 0.91 7.76 -10.51
C SER A 67 2.30 7.84 -9.87
N SER A 68 2.66 8.93 -9.21
CA SER A 68 3.97 9.11 -8.58
C SER A 68 3.98 8.77 -7.08
N VAL A 69 2.90 9.11 -6.35
CA VAL A 69 2.86 8.99 -4.89
C VAL A 69 1.91 7.88 -4.43
N LEU A 70 0.69 7.82 -4.94
CA LEU A 70 -0.27 6.80 -4.46
C LEU A 70 0.12 5.38 -4.86
N THR A 71 0.82 5.21 -5.98
CA THR A 71 1.38 3.93 -6.42
C THR A 71 2.65 3.56 -5.66
N SER A 72 3.51 4.52 -5.30
CA SER A 72 4.81 4.23 -4.67
C SER A 72 4.69 3.80 -3.21
N ILE A 73 3.71 4.34 -2.48
CA ILE A 73 3.42 3.93 -1.09
C ILE A 73 3.17 2.42 -0.97
N PRO A 74 2.15 1.82 -1.64
CA PRO A 74 1.92 0.40 -1.58
C PRO A 74 3.03 -0.41 -2.26
N SER A 75 3.64 0.09 -3.35
CA SER A 75 4.74 -0.60 -4.03
C SER A 75 5.93 -0.88 -3.12
N TYR A 76 6.21 -0.03 -2.14
CA TYR A 76 7.24 -0.30 -1.13
C TYR A 76 6.95 -1.56 -0.32
N TYR A 77 5.70 -1.76 0.09
CA TYR A 77 5.28 -2.90 0.90
C TYR A 77 5.07 -4.17 0.06
N MET A 78 4.58 -4.02 -1.17
CA MET A 78 4.37 -5.11 -2.13
C MET A 78 5.67 -5.80 -2.55
N GLN A 79 6.82 -5.15 -2.40
CA GLN A 79 8.12 -5.73 -2.72
C GLN A 79 8.48 -6.94 -1.87
N ILE A 80 7.94 -7.07 -0.65
CA ILE A 80 8.33 -8.11 0.30
C ILE A 80 7.15 -8.90 0.89
N ALA A 81 5.91 -8.53 0.55
CA ALA A 81 4.73 -9.16 1.11
C ALA A 81 3.63 -9.36 0.06
N TRP A 82 2.98 -10.52 0.15
CA TRP A 82 1.74 -10.81 -0.56
C TRP A 82 0.59 -10.08 0.11
N LEU A 83 -0.03 -9.15 -0.62
CA LEU A 83 -1.18 -8.41 -0.11
C LEU A 83 -2.47 -9.17 -0.38
N PRO A 84 -3.39 -9.26 0.60
CA PRO A 84 -4.72 -9.81 0.37
C PRO A 84 -5.48 -9.02 -0.70
N GLN A 85 -6.29 -9.69 -1.52
CA GLN A 85 -7.04 -9.06 -2.61
C GLN A 85 -7.88 -7.86 -2.15
N ILE A 86 -8.51 -7.96 -0.98
CA ILE A 86 -9.32 -6.89 -0.38
C ILE A 86 -8.50 -5.60 -0.17
N ILE A 87 -7.22 -5.73 0.19
CA ILE A 87 -6.32 -4.57 0.37
C ILE A 87 -5.96 -3.98 -0.99
N CYS A 88 -5.66 -4.82 -1.99
CA CYS A 88 -5.41 -4.39 -3.35
C CYS A 88 -6.62 -3.63 -3.94
N ASP A 89 -7.83 -4.15 -3.77
CA ASP A 89 -9.06 -3.52 -4.23
C ASP A 89 -9.29 -2.17 -3.53
N SER A 90 -8.96 -2.08 -2.24
CA SER A 90 -9.05 -0.84 -1.47
C SER A 90 -8.05 0.23 -1.97
N ILE A 91 -6.81 -0.18 -2.28
CA ILE A 91 -5.78 0.70 -2.86
C ILE A 91 -6.25 1.25 -4.22
N ASP A 92 -6.77 0.39 -5.07
CA ASP A 92 -7.31 0.77 -6.39
C ASP A 92 -8.53 1.68 -6.26
N GLN A 93 -9.43 1.40 -5.32
CA GLN A 93 -10.61 2.23 -5.04
C GLN A 93 -10.21 3.64 -4.59
N ILE A 94 -9.23 3.75 -3.68
CA ILE A 94 -8.72 5.04 -3.19
C ILE A 94 -8.11 5.86 -4.33
N THR A 95 -7.28 5.22 -5.14
CA THR A 95 -6.62 5.85 -6.30
C THR A 95 -7.65 6.31 -7.33
N ARG A 96 -8.64 5.46 -7.63
CA ARG A 96 -9.75 5.78 -8.54
C ARG A 96 -10.60 6.94 -8.04
N ASN A 97 -10.92 6.93 -6.75
CA ASN A 97 -11.72 7.99 -6.12
C ASN A 97 -10.98 9.33 -6.18
N PHE A 98 -9.67 9.34 -5.93
CA PHE A 98 -8.89 10.58 -6.00
C PHE A 98 -8.89 11.21 -7.39
N ILE A 99 -8.78 10.40 -8.45
CA ILE A 99 -8.77 10.89 -9.83
C ILE A 99 -10.14 11.47 -10.21
N TRP A 100 -11.22 10.72 -9.94
CA TRP A 100 -12.55 11.05 -10.49
C TRP A 100 -13.43 11.88 -9.57
N ARG A 101 -13.42 11.60 -8.27
CA ARG A 101 -14.27 12.30 -7.29
C ARG A 101 -13.61 13.59 -6.84
N ASP A 102 -14.43 14.60 -6.57
CA ASP A 102 -14.00 15.83 -5.91
C ASP A 102 -14.04 15.71 -4.39
N PHE A 103 -13.58 16.76 -3.73
CA PHE A 103 -13.39 16.85 -2.29
C PHE A 103 -14.67 16.57 -1.48
N ASN A 104 -15.84 16.83 -2.06
CA ASN A 104 -17.14 16.55 -1.47
C ASN A 104 -17.68 15.14 -1.82
N ASN A 105 -16.81 14.23 -2.27
CA ASN A 105 -17.16 12.91 -2.81
C ASN A 105 -18.15 12.95 -3.99
N LYS A 106 -18.34 14.12 -4.60
CA LYS A 106 -19.15 14.30 -5.81
C LYS A 106 -18.28 14.04 -7.03
N GLY A 107 -18.76 13.25 -7.98
CA GLY A 107 -18.05 12.95 -9.23
C GLY A 107 -18.31 11.52 -9.71
N ILE A 108 -18.48 11.37 -11.02
CA ILE A 108 -18.75 10.09 -11.67
C ILE A 108 -17.46 9.54 -12.25
N HIS A 109 -17.28 8.22 -12.17
CA HIS A 109 -16.21 7.53 -12.88
C HIS A 109 -16.53 7.51 -14.37
N LEU A 110 -15.95 8.45 -15.13
CA LEU A 110 -16.22 8.60 -16.58
C LEU A 110 -15.70 7.41 -17.39
N VAL A 111 -14.69 6.70 -16.88
CA VAL A 111 -14.06 5.57 -17.55
C VAL A 111 -13.88 4.42 -16.56
N GLY A 112 -14.18 3.20 -17.00
CA GLY A 112 -13.98 1.99 -16.21
C GLY A 112 -12.50 1.77 -15.86
N TRP A 113 -12.24 1.22 -14.67
CA TRP A 113 -10.87 1.02 -14.17
C TRP A 113 -10.02 0.17 -15.08
N ASN A 114 -10.57 -0.92 -15.61
CA ASN A 114 -9.89 -1.84 -16.53
C ASN A 114 -9.40 -1.17 -17.83
N LYS A 115 -9.99 -0.02 -18.20
CA LYS A 115 -9.54 0.77 -19.35
C LYS A 115 -8.46 1.79 -18.93
N ILE A 116 -8.63 2.40 -17.76
CA ILE A 116 -7.66 3.34 -17.18
C ILE A 116 -6.33 2.66 -16.88
N THR A 117 -6.36 1.43 -16.39
CA THR A 117 -5.16 0.72 -15.94
C THR A 117 -4.29 0.19 -17.08
N ARG A 118 -4.75 0.30 -18.32
CA ARG A 118 -3.97 -0.10 -19.48
C ARG A 118 -2.73 0.80 -19.63
N PRO A 119 -1.65 0.28 -20.24
CA PRO A 119 -0.54 1.10 -20.69
C PRO A 119 -1.00 2.25 -21.58
N LYS A 120 -0.27 3.38 -21.57
CA LYS A 120 -0.60 4.57 -22.37
C LYS A 120 -0.65 4.27 -23.88
N GLN A 121 0.23 3.40 -24.37
CA GLN A 121 0.24 2.91 -25.76
C GLN A 121 -1.07 2.21 -26.17
N TYR A 122 -1.84 1.68 -25.21
CA TYR A 122 -3.13 1.02 -25.43
C TYR A 122 -4.32 1.90 -25.01
N GLY A 123 -4.12 3.22 -24.90
CA GLY A 123 -5.18 4.18 -24.59
C GLY A 123 -5.60 4.24 -23.11
N GLY A 124 -4.80 3.68 -22.21
CA GLY A 124 -4.98 3.84 -20.76
C GLY A 124 -4.17 5.01 -20.19
N LEU A 125 -4.20 5.18 -18.87
CA LEU A 125 -3.48 6.25 -18.16
C LEU A 125 -2.13 5.78 -17.59
N GLY A 126 -1.81 4.49 -17.71
CA GLY A 126 -0.54 3.92 -17.23
C GLY A 126 -0.48 3.66 -15.71
N ILE A 127 -1.62 3.64 -15.02
CA ILE A 127 -1.72 3.19 -13.64
C ILE A 127 -1.83 1.67 -13.64
N ARG A 128 -1.04 0.95 -12.85
CA ARG A 128 -1.15 -0.52 -12.75
C ARG A 128 -2.15 -0.91 -11.66
N PRO A 129 -2.96 -1.97 -11.85
CA PRO A 129 -3.76 -2.53 -10.77
C PRO A 129 -2.88 -3.02 -9.63
N ALA A 130 -3.30 -2.79 -8.38
CA ALA A 130 -2.53 -3.15 -7.19
C ALA A 130 -2.19 -4.65 -7.11
N SER A 131 -3.12 -5.52 -7.51
CA SER A 131 -2.91 -6.98 -7.50
C SER A 131 -1.82 -7.42 -8.48
N GLU A 132 -1.86 -6.93 -9.73
CA GLU A 132 -0.85 -7.23 -10.75
C GLU A 132 0.52 -6.67 -10.38
N ALA A 133 0.54 -5.46 -9.80
CA ALA A 133 1.77 -4.87 -9.27
C ALA A 133 2.38 -5.73 -8.14
N ASN A 134 1.56 -6.24 -7.22
CA ASN A 134 2.04 -7.13 -6.16
C ASN A 134 2.64 -8.43 -6.71
N ILE A 135 1.93 -9.11 -7.62
CA ILE A 135 2.39 -10.35 -8.23
C ILE A 135 3.72 -10.15 -8.97
N SER A 136 3.82 -9.08 -9.77
CA SER A 136 5.06 -8.80 -10.52
C SER A 136 6.24 -8.47 -9.61
N LEU A 137 6.03 -7.72 -8.52
CA LEU A 137 7.08 -7.41 -7.55
C LEU A 137 7.55 -8.63 -6.77
N LEU A 138 6.63 -9.51 -6.39
CA LEU A 138 7.00 -10.78 -5.74
C LEU A 138 7.67 -11.75 -6.70
N GLY A 139 7.26 -11.76 -7.97
CA GLY A 139 7.94 -12.53 -9.02
C GLY A 139 9.42 -12.15 -9.16
N LYS A 140 9.76 -10.87 -8.98
CA LYS A 140 11.17 -10.43 -8.90
C LYS A 140 11.91 -11.11 -7.76
N LEU A 141 11.33 -11.19 -6.56
CA LEU A 141 11.97 -11.87 -5.43
C LEU A 141 12.17 -13.37 -5.68
N VAL A 142 11.21 -14.02 -6.33
CA VAL A 142 11.36 -15.44 -6.70
C VAL A 142 12.52 -15.61 -7.66
N TRP A 143 12.65 -14.72 -8.65
CA TRP A 143 13.77 -14.74 -9.60
C TRP A 143 15.12 -14.53 -8.90
N ASP A 144 15.21 -13.63 -7.92
CA ASP A 144 16.45 -13.37 -7.17
C ASP A 144 16.85 -14.56 -6.27
N MET A 145 15.94 -15.49 -5.97
CA MET A 145 16.22 -16.71 -5.20
C MET A 145 16.69 -17.89 -6.06
N VAL A 146 16.41 -17.88 -7.36
CA VAL A 146 16.78 -18.94 -8.31
C VAL A 146 18.17 -18.65 -8.86
#